data_AF-A0A538D042-F1
#
_entry.id   AF-A0A538D042-F1
#
_cell.length_a   1.000
_cell.length_b   1.000
_cell.length_c   1.000
_cell.angle_alpha   90.00
_cell.angle_beta   90.00
_cell.angle_gamma   90.00
#
_symmetry.space_group_name_H-M   'P 1'
#
loop_
_entity.id
_entity.type
_entity.pdbx_description
1 polymer ?
#
loop_
_entity_poly.entity_id
_entity_poly.type
_entity_poly.pdbx_seq_one_letter_code
_entity_poly.pdbx_strand_id
1 'polypeptide(L)'
;MVAAVVAADRVAAVTELTRADELRAFGEAVAGCTKCALAGGRTQVVFGSGDPNADLMFVGEAPGFHEDKQGVPFVGAAGKLLDQLLAGIGLTRADVFVVNVLKCRPPGNRDPQPDE
;
A
#
# COMPACT_ATOMS: atom_id res chain seq x y z
N MET A 1 -42.64 24.55 33.81
CA MET A 1 -42.98 24.76 32.39
C MET A 1 -41.65 25.03 31.67
N VAL A 2 -41.21 23.97 30.99
CA VAL A 2 -40.11 23.78 30.01
C VAL A 2 -38.92 24.76 30.01
N ALA A 3 -37.78 24.26 30.48
CA ALA A 3 -36.46 24.78 30.14
C ALA A 3 -36.16 24.44 28.66
N ALA A 4 -36.00 25.45 27.82
CA ALA A 4 -35.54 25.27 26.44
C ALA A 4 -34.00 25.19 26.45
N VAL A 5 -33.47 23.99 26.61
CA VAL A 5 -32.12 23.66 26.15
C VAL A 5 -32.23 23.43 24.65
N VAL A 6 -31.98 24.46 23.84
CA VAL A 6 -31.70 24.24 22.42
C VAL A 6 -30.28 23.70 22.37
N ALA A 7 -30.17 22.37 22.38
CA ALA A 7 -28.94 21.68 22.05
C ALA A 7 -28.56 22.12 20.63
N ALA A 8 -27.56 23.00 20.53
CA ALA A 8 -26.93 23.34 19.28
C ALA A 8 -26.42 22.04 18.66
N ASP A 9 -27.01 21.70 17.52
CA ASP A 9 -26.65 20.70 16.53
C ASP A 9 -25.42 19.85 16.88
N ARG A 10 -25.69 18.65 17.38
CA ARG A 10 -24.76 17.51 17.35
C ARG A 10 -24.68 16.91 15.95
N VAL A 11 -24.38 17.73 14.94
CA VAL A 11 -23.82 17.21 13.69
C VAL A 11 -22.33 17.53 13.74
N ALA A 12 -21.63 16.71 14.51
CA ALA A 12 -20.17 16.69 14.52
C ALA A 12 -19.67 16.58 13.08
N ALA A 13 -18.74 17.47 12.74
CA ALA A 13 -18.06 17.61 11.47
C ALA A 13 -17.96 16.29 10.69
N VAL A 14 -18.49 16.31 9.47
CA VAL A 14 -18.06 15.39 8.41
C VAL A 14 -16.60 15.76 8.15
N THR A 15 -15.66 15.12 8.84
CA THR A 15 -14.24 15.36 8.66
C THR A 15 -13.84 14.82 7.29
N GLU A 16 -13.30 15.68 6.42
CA GLU A 16 -12.70 15.26 5.15
C GLU A 16 -11.69 14.13 5.41
N LEU A 17 -11.74 13.08 4.58
CA LEU A 17 -10.80 11.96 4.67
C LEU A 17 -9.39 12.49 4.38
N THR A 18 -8.41 12.08 5.18
CA THR A 18 -7.02 12.39 4.86
C THR A 18 -6.57 11.52 3.68
N ARG A 19 -5.54 11.98 2.94
CA ARG A 19 -4.90 11.17 1.88
C ARG A 19 -4.47 9.78 2.38
N ALA A 20 -4.04 9.69 3.64
CA ALA A 20 -3.69 8.42 4.27
C ALA A 20 -4.91 7.49 4.44
N ASP A 21 -6.07 8.05 4.80
CA ASP A 21 -7.31 7.29 4.96
C ASP A 21 -7.85 6.81 3.61
N GLU A 22 -7.82 7.66 2.58
CA GLU A 22 -8.20 7.29 1.22
C GLU A 22 -7.31 6.19 0.65
N LEU A 23 -5.99 6.31 0.83
CA LEU A 23 -5.04 5.30 0.37
C LEU A 23 -5.22 3.97 1.10
N ARG A 24 -5.48 4.00 2.40
CA ARG A 24 -5.79 2.81 3.19
C ARG A 24 -7.07 2.14 2.70
N ALA A 25 -8.14 2.91 2.50
CA ALA A 25 -9.41 2.39 1.98
C ALA A 25 -9.25 1.79 0.58
N PHE A 26 -8.42 2.40 -0.28
CA PHE A 26 -8.10 1.83 -1.58
C PHE A 26 -7.31 0.52 -1.46
N GLY A 27 -6.35 0.43 -0.54
CA GLY A 27 -5.63 -0.81 -0.26
C GLY A 27 -6.54 -1.95 0.18
N GLU A 28 -7.50 -1.66 1.06
CA GLU A 28 -8.53 -2.63 1.51
C GLU A 28 -9.39 -3.12 0.34
N ALA A 29 -9.83 -2.21 -0.54
CA ALA A 29 -10.59 -2.57 -1.74
C ALA A 29 -9.78 -3.44 -2.72
N VAL A 30 -8.46 -3.20 -2.83
CA VAL A 30 -7.56 -3.95 -3.72
C VAL A 30 -7.20 -5.32 -3.17
N ALA A 31 -7.25 -5.55 -1.85
CA ALA A 31 -6.87 -6.81 -1.21
C ALA A 31 -7.60 -8.04 -1.81
N GLY A 32 -8.86 -7.85 -2.19
CA GLY A 32 -9.71 -8.87 -2.82
C GLY A 32 -9.65 -8.93 -4.35
N CYS A 33 -8.74 -8.22 -5.01
CA CYS A 33 -8.71 -8.12 -6.47
C CYS A 33 -8.59 -9.49 -7.17
N THR A 34 -9.38 -9.70 -8.22
CA THR A 34 -9.41 -10.92 -9.06
C THR A 34 -9.36 -10.62 -10.56
N LYS A 35 -8.88 -9.44 -10.94
CA LYS A 35 -8.93 -8.94 -12.33
C LYS A 35 -7.98 -9.64 -13.31
N CYS A 36 -6.97 -10.36 -12.83
CA CYS A 36 -6.03 -11.12 -13.66
C CYS A 36 -5.72 -12.51 -13.06
N ALA A 37 -5.06 -13.36 -13.85
CA ALA A 37 -4.79 -14.76 -13.49
C ALA A 37 -3.91 -14.92 -12.24
N LEU A 38 -3.08 -13.91 -11.93
CA LEU A 38 -2.21 -13.91 -10.75
C LEU A 38 -2.99 -14.02 -9.43
N ALA A 39 -4.27 -13.67 -9.45
CA ALA A 39 -5.11 -13.76 -8.27
C ALA A 39 -5.18 -15.18 -7.69
N GLY A 40 -5.13 -16.21 -8.54
CA GLY A 40 -5.21 -17.61 -8.10
C GLY A 40 -3.92 -18.18 -7.51
N GLY A 41 -2.77 -17.51 -7.74
CA GLY A 41 -1.45 -18.02 -7.33
C GLY A 41 -0.80 -17.30 -6.14
N ARG A 42 -1.27 -16.09 -5.81
CA ARG A 42 -0.76 -15.29 -4.68
C ARG A 42 -1.16 -15.88 -3.32
N THR A 43 -0.35 -15.65 -2.29
CA THR A 43 -0.78 -15.79 -0.89
C THR A 43 -1.66 -14.60 -0.50
N GLN A 44 -1.22 -13.39 -0.83
CA GLN A 44 -1.98 -12.16 -0.58
C GLN A 44 -1.55 -11.04 -1.54
N VAL A 45 -2.34 -9.97 -1.59
CA VAL A 45 -1.95 -8.75 -2.32
C VAL A 45 -0.84 -8.03 -1.56
N VAL A 46 0.18 -7.58 -2.27
CA VAL A 46 1.20 -6.68 -1.75
C VAL A 46 0.93 -5.28 -2.31
N PHE A 47 0.22 -4.46 -1.53
CA PHE A 47 -0.32 -3.19 -2.01
C PHE A 47 0.75 -2.10 -2.15
N GLY A 48 1.32 -1.70 -1.02
CA GLY A 48 2.25 -0.59 -0.89
C GLY A 48 2.57 -0.33 0.59
N SER A 49 3.69 0.30 0.88
CA SER A 49 4.09 0.65 2.25
C SER A 49 4.95 1.90 2.29
N GLY A 50 4.87 2.65 3.38
CA GLY A 50 5.65 3.87 3.59
C GLY A 50 4.76 5.04 3.97
N ASP A 51 5.28 6.26 3.84
CA ASP A 51 4.50 7.47 4.11
C ASP A 51 3.51 7.77 2.97
N PRO A 52 2.19 7.78 3.21
CA PRO A 52 1.18 8.13 2.22
C PRO A 52 1.32 9.55 1.65
N ASN A 53 2.07 10.42 2.34
CA ASN A 53 2.37 11.79 1.95
C ASN A 53 3.80 11.98 1.43
N ALA A 54 4.57 10.91 1.24
CA ALA A 54 5.94 11.00 0.76
C ALA A 54 6.05 11.72 -0.60
N ASP A 55 7.05 12.59 -0.73
CA ASP A 55 7.40 13.25 -1.99
C ASP A 55 8.10 12.30 -2.97
N LEU A 56 8.71 11.22 -2.46
CA LEU A 56 9.44 10.23 -3.25
C LEU A 56 8.78 8.87 -3.18
N MET A 57 8.53 8.29 -4.36
CA MET A 57 7.93 6.98 -4.50
C MET A 57 8.82 6.04 -5.33
N PHE A 58 9.00 4.81 -4.85
CA PHE A 58 9.69 3.74 -5.57
C PHE A 58 8.68 2.74 -6.12
N VAL A 59 8.82 2.41 -7.40
CA VAL A 59 7.94 1.47 -8.11
C VAL A 59 8.80 0.32 -8.65
N GLY A 60 8.63 -0.87 -8.07
CA GLY A 60 9.18 -2.11 -8.61
C GLY A 60 8.23 -2.79 -9.58
N GLU A 61 8.65 -3.96 -10.07
CA GLU A 61 7.90 -4.72 -11.07
C GLU A 61 6.78 -5.55 -10.43
N ALA A 62 7.14 -6.51 -9.57
CA ALA A 62 6.20 -7.42 -8.96
C ALA A 62 6.68 -7.91 -7.57
N PRO A 63 5.76 -8.41 -6.71
CA PRO A 63 6.14 -8.99 -5.43
C PRO A 63 6.89 -10.31 -5.62
N GLY A 64 7.96 -10.51 -4.84
CA GLY A 64 8.65 -11.79 -4.73
C GLY A 64 8.01 -12.72 -3.71
N PHE A 65 8.68 -13.84 -3.44
CA PHE A 65 8.20 -14.86 -2.49
C PHE A 65 8.02 -14.33 -1.06
N HIS A 66 8.99 -13.55 -0.56
CA HIS A 66 8.93 -13.05 0.81
C HIS A 66 7.91 -11.94 0.97
N GLU A 67 7.76 -11.10 -0.06
CA GLU A 67 6.77 -10.04 -0.15
C GLU A 67 5.36 -10.63 -0.13
N ASP A 68 5.08 -11.63 -0.98
CA ASP A 68 3.80 -12.33 -1.03
C ASP A 68 3.43 -12.98 0.31
N LYS A 69 4.42 -13.50 1.04
CA LYS A 69 4.19 -14.09 2.37
C LYS A 69 3.91 -13.06 3.45
N GLN A 70 4.48 -11.86 3.36
CA GLN A 70 4.38 -10.83 4.40
C GLN A 70 3.35 -9.75 4.10
N GLY A 71 2.92 -9.58 2.85
CA GLY A 71 2.05 -8.49 2.42
C GLY A 71 2.77 -7.13 2.30
N VAL A 72 4.11 -7.12 2.43
CA VAL A 72 4.93 -5.90 2.46
C VAL A 72 5.91 -5.91 1.28
N PRO A 73 6.01 -4.82 0.48
CA PRO A 73 6.87 -4.77 -0.69
C PRO A 73 8.35 -4.61 -0.29
N PHE A 74 9.26 -5.17 -1.10
CA PHE A 74 10.72 -5.01 -0.93
C PHE A 74 11.21 -5.41 0.47
N VAL A 75 10.92 -6.65 0.90
CA VAL A 75 11.42 -7.25 2.16
C VAL A 75 12.52 -8.30 1.93
N GLY A 76 12.72 -8.73 0.67
CA GLY A 76 13.80 -9.62 0.25
C GLY A 76 15.15 -8.91 0.06
N ALA A 77 16.05 -9.55 -0.69
CA ALA A 77 17.41 -9.04 -0.92
C ALA A 77 17.43 -7.67 -1.62
N ALA A 78 16.58 -7.47 -2.64
CA ALA A 78 16.43 -6.18 -3.31
C ALA A 78 15.94 -5.08 -2.35
N GLY A 79 15.10 -5.44 -1.37
CA GLY A 79 14.66 -4.53 -0.33
C GLY A 79 15.78 -4.06 0.59
N LYS A 80 16.64 -4.98 1.01
CA LYS A 80 17.84 -4.63 1.80
C LYS A 80 18.79 -3.72 1.04
N LEU A 81 18.95 -3.92 -0.26
CA LEU A 81 19.73 -3.03 -1.11
C LEU A 81 19.07 -1.64 -1.19
N LEU A 82 17.75 -1.56 -1.37
CA LEU A 82 17.02 -0.30 -1.34
C LEU A 82 17.22 0.44 -0.01
N ASP A 83 17.19 -0.27 1.12
CA ASP A 83 17.43 0.34 2.44
C ASP A 83 18.83 0.98 2.53
N GLN A 84 19.85 0.30 1.98
CA GLN A 84 21.22 0.84 1.92
C GLN A 84 21.32 2.07 1.02
N LEU A 85 20.63 2.07 -0.12
CA LEU A 85 20.62 3.20 -1.06
C LEU A 85 19.91 4.42 -0.47
N LEU A 86 18.77 4.22 0.20
CA LEU A 86 18.04 5.27 0.92
C LEU A 86 18.91 5.88 2.01
N ALA A 87 19.57 5.04 2.82
CA ALA A 87 20.48 5.52 3.86
C ALA A 87 21.63 6.35 3.27
N GLY A 88 22.14 5.97 2.10
CA GLY A 88 23.19 6.72 1.38
C GLY A 88 22.79 8.15 0.97
N ILE A 89 21.48 8.43 0.88
CA ILE A 89 20.94 9.77 0.59
C ILE A 89 20.24 10.40 1.81
N GLY A 90 20.41 9.82 3.01
CA GLY A 90 19.84 10.35 4.24
C GLY A 90 18.33 10.14 4.41
N LEU A 91 17.75 9.17 3.69
CA LEU A 91 16.33 8.79 3.79
C LEU A 91 16.18 7.40 4.41
N THR A 92 14.97 7.12 4.91
CA THR A 92 14.55 5.82 5.43
C THR A 92 13.29 5.33 4.72
N ARG A 93 12.84 4.11 5.03
CA ARG A 93 11.57 3.57 4.53
C ARG A 93 10.34 4.35 5.00
N ALA A 94 10.45 5.12 6.08
CA ALA A 94 9.38 5.97 6.57
C ALA A 94 9.26 7.28 5.78
N ASP A 95 10.29 7.68 5.03
CA ASP A 95 10.31 8.95 4.29
C ASP A 95 9.86 8.81 2.83
N VAL A 96 9.58 7.59 2.39
CA VAL A 96 9.26 7.25 1.00
C VAL A 96 8.00 6.38 0.95
N PHE A 97 7.37 6.29 -0.21
CA PHE A 97 6.35 5.30 -0.48
C PHE A 97 6.86 4.24 -1.46
N VAL A 98 6.62 2.96 -1.20
CA VAL A 98 7.14 1.86 -2.03
C VAL A 98 6.01 0.96 -2.48
N VAL A 99 5.98 0.65 -3.78
CA VAL A 99 5.00 -0.25 -4.39
C VAL A 99 5.64 -1.08 -5.50
N ASN A 100 4.87 -2.03 -6.03
CA ASN A 100 5.13 -2.65 -7.33
C ASN A 100 4.02 -2.30 -8.34
N VAL A 101 4.33 -2.41 -9.64
CA VAL A 101 3.34 -2.33 -10.73
C VAL A 101 2.28 -3.41 -10.52
N LEU A 102 2.72 -4.67 -10.43
CA LEU A 102 1.84 -5.77 -10.04
C LEU A 102 1.67 -5.84 -8.53
N LYS A 103 0.47 -6.21 -8.09
CA LYS A 103 0.16 -6.41 -6.66
C LYS A 103 0.15 -7.87 -6.23
N CYS A 104 0.34 -8.78 -7.18
CA CYS A 104 0.30 -10.21 -6.98
C CYS A 104 1.61 -10.81 -7.51
N ARG A 105 2.15 -11.80 -6.79
CA ARG A 105 3.37 -12.49 -7.19
C ARG A 105 3.14 -13.39 -8.42
N PRO A 106 3.94 -13.25 -9.49
CA PRO A 106 3.94 -14.19 -10.60
C PRO A 106 4.39 -15.60 -10.18
N PRO A 107 3.82 -16.68 -10.76
CA PRO A 107 4.22 -18.05 -10.46
C PRO A 107 5.72 -18.27 -10.63
N GLY A 108 6.39 -18.78 -9.60
CA GLY A 108 7.84 -19.01 -9.65
C GLY A 108 8.70 -17.74 -9.76
N ASN A 109 8.15 -16.55 -9.47
CA ASN A 109 8.82 -15.25 -9.69
C ASN A 109 9.23 -15.04 -11.17
N ARG A 110 8.48 -15.59 -12.12
CA ARG A 110 8.69 -15.28 -13.54
C ARG A 110 8.37 -13.81 -13.83
N ASP A 111 8.81 -13.35 -15.00
CA ASP A 111 8.45 -12.02 -15.50
C ASP A 111 6.91 -11.92 -15.73
N PRO A 112 6.32 -10.72 -15.53
CA PRO A 112 4.96 -10.38 -15.88
C PRO A 112 4.63 -10.66 -17.34
N GLN A 113 3.39 -11.07 -17.59
CA GLN A 113 2.81 -11.14 -18.92
C GLN A 113 2.06 -9.84 -19.26
N PRO A 114 1.87 -9.51 -20.55
CA PRO A 114 1.22 -8.25 -20.95
C PRO A 114 -0.22 -8.07 -20.45
N ASP A 115 -0.91 -9.15 -20.11
CA ASP A 115 -2.29 -9.17 -19.62
C ASP A 115 -2.41 -9.18 -18.09
N GLU A 116 -1.29 -9.06 -17.37
CA GLU A 116 -1.21 -9.10 -15.90
C GLU A 116 -1.20 -7.73 -15.23
#